data_AF-A0AAU7A005-F1
#
_entry.id   AF-A0AAU7A005-F1
#
_cell.length_a   1.000
_cell.length_b   1.000
_cell.length_c   1.000
_cell.angle_alpha   90.00
_cell.angle_beta   90.00
_cell.angle_gamma   90.00
#
_symmetry.space_group_name_H-M   'P 1'
#
loop_
_entity.id
_entity.type
_entity.pdbx_description
1 polymer ?
#
loop_
_entity_poly.entity_id
_entity_poly.type
_entity_poly.pdbx_seq_one_letter_code
_entity_poly.pdbx_strand_id
1 'polypeptide(L)'
;MTQPRPPLPPFDEDSALHKVQGAEDAWNTCDPGKVAMGYSQDSVWRNRGTFVTGHQQIIELLRDKWSRELDYALRKQLWSFSGNRIAARYQYESRAALTPAPPTFWTC
;
A
#
# COMPACT_ATOMS: atom_id res chain seq x y z
N MET A 1 -18.63 13.08 -1.84
CA MET A 1 -17.95 13.57 -3.06
C MET A 1 -16.46 13.34 -2.88
N THR A 2 -15.83 12.53 -3.73
CA THR A 2 -14.39 12.26 -3.66
C THR A 2 -13.64 13.49 -4.15
N GLN A 3 -13.01 14.25 -3.24
CA GLN A 3 -12.20 15.41 -3.62
C GLN A 3 -11.10 14.97 -4.60
N PRO A 4 -10.91 15.66 -5.74
CA PRO A 4 -9.84 15.32 -6.67
C PRO A 4 -8.51 15.45 -5.93
N ARG A 5 -7.72 14.37 -5.90
CA ARG A 5 -6.36 14.40 -5.33
C ARG A 5 -5.36 14.66 -6.44
N PRO A 6 -4.93 15.93 -6.62
CA PRO A 6 -3.82 16.22 -7.51
C PRO A 6 -2.58 15.42 -7.07
N PRO A 7 -1.69 15.08 -8.00
CA PRO A 7 -1.77 15.38 -9.43
C PRO A 7 -2.75 14.49 -10.19
N LEU A 8 -3.43 15.09 -11.17
CA LEU A 8 -4.36 14.46 -12.10
C LEU A 8 -3.66 14.24 -13.45
N PRO A 9 -4.00 13.17 -14.20
CA PRO A 9 -3.42 12.94 -15.51
C PRO A 9 -3.89 13.99 -16.55
N PRO A 10 -3.10 14.24 -17.62
CA PRO A 10 -1.83 13.59 -17.96
C PRO A 10 -0.69 13.98 -17.01
N PHE A 11 0.14 12.99 -16.65
CA PHE A 11 1.30 13.23 -15.79
C PHE A 11 2.49 13.74 -16.62
N ASP A 12 3.11 14.80 -16.12
CA ASP A 12 4.51 15.15 -16.40
C ASP A 12 5.45 14.50 -15.36
N GLU A 13 6.76 14.72 -15.48
CA GLU A 13 7.75 14.10 -14.60
C GLU A 13 7.58 14.53 -13.14
N ASP A 14 7.38 15.82 -12.89
CA ASP A 14 7.21 16.38 -11.55
C ASP A 14 5.95 15.84 -10.86
N SER A 15 4.83 15.85 -11.57
CA SER A 15 3.56 15.31 -11.08
C SER A 15 3.62 13.79 -10.88
N ALA A 16 4.33 13.04 -11.72
CA ALA A 16 4.54 11.61 -11.53
C ALA A 16 5.39 11.34 -10.26
N LEU A 17 6.47 12.10 -10.05
CA LEU A 17 7.30 12.02 -8.84
C LEU A 17 6.49 12.35 -7.59
N HIS A 18 5.73 13.45 -7.61
CA HIS A 18 4.84 13.83 -6.51
C HIS A 18 3.79 12.76 -6.22
N LYS A 19 3.23 12.09 -7.25
CA LYS A 19 2.29 10.99 -7.04
C LYS A 19 2.95 9.79 -6.37
N VAL A 20 4.16 9.43 -6.79
CA VAL A 20 4.91 8.31 -6.21
C VAL A 20 5.31 8.61 -4.76
N GLN A 21 5.77 9.83 -4.47
CA GLN A 21 6.13 10.24 -3.11
C GLN A 21 4.90 10.28 -2.21
N GLY A 22 3.78 10.87 -2.64
CA GLY A 22 2.54 10.87 -1.86
C GLY A 22 2.00 9.46 -1.58
N ALA A 23 2.23 8.51 -2.50
CA ALA A 23 1.94 7.10 -2.27
C ALA A 23 2.94 6.47 -1.29
N GLU A 24 4.23 6.80 -1.33
CA GLU A 24 5.20 6.36 -0.31
C GLU A 24 4.80 6.84 1.08
N ASP A 25 4.52 8.14 1.22
CA ASP A 25 4.17 8.77 2.49
C ASP A 25 2.90 8.15 3.08
N ALA A 26 1.86 7.96 2.26
CA ALA A 26 0.63 7.31 2.70
C ALA A 26 0.87 5.89 3.20
N TRP A 27 1.70 5.09 2.51
CA TRP A 27 1.99 3.73 2.93
C TRP A 27 2.85 3.67 4.19
N ASN A 28 3.78 4.61 4.38
CA ASN A 28 4.60 4.70 5.59
C ASN A 28 3.81 5.12 6.83
N THR A 29 2.60 5.69 6.68
CA THR A 29 1.71 5.91 7.84
C THR A 29 1.17 4.63 8.46
N CYS A 30 1.24 3.49 7.74
CA CYS A 30 0.62 2.23 8.15
C CYS A 30 -0.88 2.34 8.50
N ASP A 31 -1.57 3.34 7.94
CA ASP A 31 -3.00 3.59 8.13
C ASP A 31 -3.79 3.12 6.89
N PRO A 32 -4.58 2.04 7.00
CA PRO A 32 -5.32 1.49 5.87
C PRO A 32 -6.32 2.49 5.26
N GLY A 33 -6.90 3.33 6.12
CA GLY A 33 -7.84 4.37 5.71
C GLY A 33 -7.14 5.42 4.87
N LYS A 34 -5.96 5.92 5.30
CA LYS A 34 -5.19 6.88 4.52
C LYS A 34 -4.73 6.32 3.17
N VAL A 35 -4.30 5.07 3.14
CA VAL A 35 -3.89 4.42 1.88
C VAL A 35 -5.08 4.21 0.95
N ALA A 36 -6.22 3.70 1.44
CA ALA A 36 -7.45 3.57 0.64
C ALA A 36 -7.98 4.94 0.15
N MET A 37 -7.84 5.96 1.02
CA MET A 37 -7.79 7.40 0.74
C MET A 37 -7.26 7.69 -0.65
N GLY A 38 -6.12 7.07 -0.97
CA GLY A 38 -5.32 7.12 -2.21
C GLY A 38 -6.04 6.82 -3.53
N TYR A 39 -7.15 6.07 -3.49
CA TYR A 39 -7.70 5.39 -4.66
C TYR A 39 -9.20 5.69 -4.85
N SER A 40 -9.76 5.32 -6.00
CA SER A 40 -11.21 5.45 -6.23
C SER A 40 -11.99 4.41 -5.42
N GLN A 41 -13.26 4.68 -5.14
CA GLN A 41 -14.09 3.81 -4.29
C GLN A 41 -14.35 2.42 -4.91
N ASP A 42 -14.27 2.34 -6.24
CA ASP A 42 -14.41 1.16 -7.10
C ASP A 42 -13.07 0.60 -7.58
N SER A 43 -11.94 1.03 -6.98
CA SER A 43 -10.61 0.61 -7.41
C SER A 43 -10.42 -0.91 -7.35
N VAL A 44 -9.89 -1.46 -8.44
CA VAL A 44 -9.58 -2.90 -8.57
C VAL A 44 -8.07 -3.09 -8.43
N TRP A 45 -7.67 -3.88 -7.44
CA TRP A 45 -6.27 -4.21 -7.17
C TRP A 45 -6.03 -5.70 -7.36
N ARG A 46 -4.84 -6.00 -7.88
CA ARG A 46 -4.25 -7.33 -7.78
C ARG A 46 -3.00 -7.24 -6.92
N ASN A 47 -3.06 -7.79 -5.72
CA ASN A 47 -1.90 -7.92 -4.85
C ASN A 47 -1.40 -9.37 -4.90
N ARG A 48 -0.27 -9.58 -5.57
CA ARG A 48 0.31 -10.92 -5.82
C ARG A 48 -0.70 -11.84 -6.52
N GLY A 49 -1.31 -12.78 -5.78
CA GLY A 49 -2.34 -13.71 -6.25
C GLY A 49 -3.77 -13.36 -5.83
N THR A 50 -3.96 -12.28 -5.07
CA THR A 50 -5.26 -11.88 -4.52
C THR A 50 -5.83 -10.69 -5.30
N PHE A 51 -7.12 -10.76 -5.60
CA PHE A 51 -7.88 -9.66 -6.20
C PHE A 51 -8.75 -8.98 -5.15
N VAL A 52 -8.79 -7.66 -5.20
CA VAL A 52 -9.45 -6.80 -4.22
C VAL A 52 -10.19 -5.72 -4.98
N THR A 53 -11.47 -5.52 -4.64
CA THR A 53 -12.31 -4.51 -5.28
C THR A 53 -12.91 -3.57 -4.24
N GLY A 54 -12.61 -2.29 -4.39
CA GLY A 54 -13.12 -1.19 -3.58
C GLY A 54 -12.40 -0.96 -2.25
N HIS A 55 -12.71 0.19 -1.63
CA HIS A 55 -12.01 0.67 -0.43
C HIS A 55 -12.07 -0.30 0.75
N GLN A 56 -13.22 -0.93 0.98
CA GLN A 56 -13.39 -1.80 2.15
C GLN A 56 -12.43 -3.00 2.10
N GLN A 57 -12.37 -3.68 0.95
CA GLN A 57 -11.47 -4.83 0.79
C GLN A 57 -9.99 -4.41 0.79
N ILE A 58 -9.66 -3.21 0.28
CA ILE A 58 -8.31 -2.65 0.38
C ILE A 58 -7.92 -2.43 1.85
N ILE A 59 -8.82 -1.86 2.65
CA ILE A 59 -8.61 -1.60 4.08
C ILE A 59 -8.39 -2.92 4.83
N GLU A 60 -9.21 -3.93 4.58
CA GLU A 60 -9.09 -5.26 5.20
C GLU A 60 -7.74 -5.91 4.85
N LEU A 61 -7.36 -5.91 3.57
CA LEU A 61 -6.07 -6.45 3.13
C LEU A 61 -4.88 -5.76 3.78
N LEU A 62 -4.92 -4.43 3.92
CA LEU A 62 -3.84 -3.65 4.52
C LEU A 62 -3.77 -3.84 6.04
N ARG A 63 -4.92 -3.95 6.72
CA ARG A 63 -4.99 -4.27 8.15
C ARG A 63 -4.33 -5.61 8.44
N ASP A 64 -4.63 -6.61 7.63
CA ASP A 64 -4.01 -7.94 7.74
C ASP A 64 -2.51 -7.93 7.43
N LYS A 65 -2.09 -7.09 6.49
CA LYS A 65 -0.66 -6.93 6.16
C LYS A 65 0.12 -6.39 7.36
N TRP A 66 -0.33 -5.27 7.94
CA TRP A 66 0.40 -4.62 9.03
C TRP A 66 0.19 -5.25 10.42
N SER A 67 -0.78 -6.15 10.58
CA SER A 67 -0.84 -7.00 11.79
C SER A 67 0.27 -8.05 11.81
N ARG A 68 0.80 -8.44 10.64
CA ARG A 68 1.88 -9.43 10.49
C ARG A 68 3.24 -8.81 10.22
N GLU A 69 3.29 -7.68 9.51
CA GLU A 69 4.51 -6.98 9.11
C GLU A 69 4.69 -5.72 9.98
N LEU A 70 5.45 -5.87 11.07
CA LEU A 70 5.78 -4.78 12.01
C LEU A 70 7.01 -4.00 11.54
N ASP A 71 7.18 -2.79 12.09
CA ASP A 71 8.28 -1.86 11.76
C ASP A 71 8.43 -1.65 10.24
N TYR A 72 7.28 -1.49 9.58
CA TYR A 72 7.18 -1.36 8.14
C TYR A 72 7.78 -0.04 7.65
N ALA A 73 8.81 -0.12 6.80
CA ALA A 73 9.42 1.02 6.15
C ALA A 73 9.48 0.78 4.64
N LEU A 74 8.81 1.63 3.86
CA LEU A 74 8.70 1.52 2.40
C LEU A 74 9.42 2.69 1.72
N ARG A 75 10.14 2.36 0.65
CA ARG A 75 10.67 3.31 -0.32
C ARG A 75 10.13 3.00 -1.71
N LYS A 76 9.57 3.99 -2.37
CA LYS A 76 9.10 3.94 -3.76
C LYS A 76 9.94 4.89 -4.60
N GLN A 77 10.15 4.52 -5.85
CA GLN A 77 10.79 5.38 -6.82
C GLN A 77 10.10 5.25 -8.17
N LEU A 78 9.95 6.39 -8.85
CA LEU A 78 9.43 6.44 -10.20
C LEU A 78 10.34 5.63 -11.14
N TRP A 79 9.75 4.75 -11.95
CA TRP A 79 10.45 4.03 -13.01
C TRP A 79 10.16 4.64 -14.39
N SER A 80 8.88 4.83 -14.70
CA SER A 80 8.43 5.50 -15.94
C SER A 80 6.99 5.96 -15.78
N PHE A 81 6.53 6.88 -16.62
CA PHE A 81 5.14 7.31 -16.69
C PHE A 81 4.73 7.51 -18.16
N SER A 82 3.44 7.35 -18.44
CA SER A 82 2.88 7.60 -19.77
C SER A 82 1.38 7.87 -19.66
N GLY A 83 0.96 9.06 -20.07
CA GLY A 83 -0.44 9.49 -20.00
C GLY A 83 -0.99 9.45 -18.57
N ASN A 84 -1.86 8.47 -18.28
CA ASN A 84 -2.48 8.25 -16.97
C ASN A 84 -1.87 7.07 -16.18
N ARG A 85 -0.74 6.51 -16.64
CA ARG A 85 -0.09 5.35 -16.01
C ARG A 85 1.26 5.73 -15.44
N ILE A 86 1.56 5.20 -14.26
CA ILE A 86 2.84 5.33 -13.59
C ILE A 86 3.33 3.92 -13.26
N ALA A 87 4.56 3.61 -13.67
CA ALA A 87 5.31 2.46 -13.20
C ALA A 87 6.26 2.93 -12.10
N ALA A 88 6.23 2.26 -10.95
CA ALA A 88 7.09 2.54 -9.82
C ALA A 88 7.81 1.26 -9.38
N ARG A 89 9.07 1.40 -8.98
CA ARG A 89 9.81 0.38 -8.23
C ARG A 89 9.67 0.66 -6.74
N TYR A 90 9.70 -0.37 -5.92
CA TYR A 90 9.64 -0.19 -4.47
C TYR A 90 10.40 -1.28 -3.73
N GLN A 91 10.85 -0.93 -2.53
CA GLN A 91 11.50 -1.83 -1.57
C GLN A 91 10.94 -1.53 -0.18
N TYR A 92 10.70 -2.56 0.62
CA TYR A 92 10.27 -2.37 2.00
C TYR A 92 10.97 -3.35 2.92
N GLU A 93 11.20 -2.90 4.15
CA GLU A 93 11.67 -3.70 5.25
C GLU A 93 10.55 -3.82 6.28
N SER A 94 10.48 -4.99 6.94
CA SER A 94 9.52 -5.27 8.01
C SER A 94 10.03 -6.48 8.79
N ARG A 95 9.64 -6.59 10.06
CA ARG A 95 9.81 -7.83 10.83
C ARG A 95 8.48 -8.54 11.02
N ALA A 96 8.50 -9.86 11.05
CA ALA A 96 7.33 -10.65 11.35
C ALA A 96 6.87 -10.39 12.80
N ALA A 97 5.56 -10.25 13.01
CA ALA A 97 4.99 -10.33 14.34
C ALA A 97 5.32 -11.71 14.93
N LEU A 98 5.94 -11.72 16.11
CA LEU A 98 6.16 -12.97 16.84
C LEU A 98 4.80 -13.55 17.19
N THR A 99 4.46 -14.70 16.61
CA THR A 99 3.36 -15.51 17.14
C THR A 99 3.83 -16.05 18.49
N PRO A 100 3.09 -15.87 19.60
CA PRO A 100 3.43 -16.59 20.82
C PRO A 100 3.40 -18.08 20.47
N ALA A 101 4.53 -18.77 20.69
CA ALA A 101 4.58 -20.21 20.52
C ALA A 101 3.46 -20.83 21.37
N PRO A 102 2.68 -21.79 20.84
CA PRO A 102 1.79 -22.56 21.70
C PRO A 102 2.63 -23.16 22.85
N PRO A 103 2.14 -23.19 24.09
CA PRO A 103 2.88 -23.80 25.18
C PRO A 103 3.19 -25.25 24.79
N THR A 104 4.47 -25.54 24.60
CA THR A 104 4.94 -26.88 24.27
C THR A 104 4.80 -27.74 25.53
N PHE A 105 3.62 -28.30 25.75
CA PHE A 105 3.42 -29.37 26.71
C PHE A 105 4.02 -30.65 26.10
N TRP A 106 5.29 -30.90 26.41
CA TRP A 106 5.86 -32.24 26.27
C TRP A 106 5.41 -33.05 27.48
N THR A 107 4.44 -33.94 27.31
CA THR A 107 4.20 -35.04 28.25
C THR A 107 5.22 -36.15 27.97
N CYS A 108 5.94 -36.57 29.02
CA CYS A 108 6.90 -37.67 29.03
C CYS A 108 6.28 -39.01 28.62
#